data_AF-A0A3D5RQP2-F1
#
_entry.id   AF-A0A3D5RQP2-F1
#
_cell.length_a   1.000
_cell.length_b   1.000
_cell.length_c   1.000
_cell.angle_alpha   90.00
_cell.angle_beta   90.00
_cell.angle_gamma   90.00
#
_symmetry.space_group_name_H-M   'P 1'
#
loop_
_entity.id
_entity.type
_entity.pdbx_description
1 polymer ?
#
loop_
_entity_poly.entity_id
_entity_poly.type
_entity_poly.pdbx_seq_one_letter_code
_entity_poly.pdbx_strand_id
1 'polypeptide(L)' 'LEEAVSKGERNVKGLEEVSCMGRLLTTAEIGNAAAFLCSDQSSGITGIDLVVDAGWIASGAWHAYSGVRPPQPRDK' A
#
# COMPACT_ATOMS: atom_id res chain seq x y z
N LEU A 1 -5.93 -15.51 -2.61
CA LEU A 1 -4.61 -14.85 -2.79
C LEU A 1 -3.48 -15.87 -2.70
N GLU A 2 -3.37 -16.59 -1.59
CA GLU A 2 -2.33 -17.63 -1.38
C GLU A 2 -2.26 -18.66 -2.51
N GLU A 3 -3.40 -19.12 -2.99
CA GLU A 3 -3.46 -20.05 -4.13
C GLU A 3 -2.84 -19.46 -5.42
N ALA A 4 -3.17 -18.21 -5.76
CA ALA A 4 -2.61 -17.53 -6.93
C ALA A 4 -1.10 -17.23 -6.77
N VAL A 5 -0.64 -16.98 -5.55
CA VAL A 5 0.79 -16.87 -5.23
C VAL A 5 1.48 -18.21 -5.43
N SER A 6 0.88 -19.30 -4.92
CA SER A 6 1.43 -20.66 -5.05
C SER A 6 1.52 -21.13 -6.50
N LYS A 7 0.58 -20.70 -7.35
CA LYS A 7 0.56 -20.97 -8.79
C LYS A 7 1.51 -20.09 -9.60
N GLY A 8 2.17 -19.11 -8.98
CA GLY A 8 3.06 -18.16 -9.66
C GLY A 8 2.34 -17.09 -10.47
N GLU A 9 1.01 -17.02 -10.41
CA GLU A 9 0.19 -16.00 -11.08
C GLU A 9 0.35 -14.61 -10.44
N ARG A 10 0.89 -14.56 -9.22
CA ARG A 10 1.13 -13.35 -8.45
C ARG A 10 2.56 -13.31 -7.91
N ASN A 11 3.37 -12.38 -8.39
CA ASN A 11 4.72 -12.14 -7.86
C ASN A 11 4.66 -11.19 -6.65
N VAL A 12 4.57 -11.76 -5.44
CA VAL A 12 4.51 -10.99 -4.18
C VAL A 12 5.76 -10.14 -4.00
N LYS A 13 6.95 -10.73 -4.18
CA LYS A 13 8.22 -10.02 -3.97
C LYS A 13 8.34 -8.79 -4.87
N GLY A 14 7.95 -8.91 -6.14
CA GLY A 14 7.94 -7.78 -7.06
C GLY A 14 6.95 -6.68 -6.63
N LEU A 15 5.80 -7.04 -6.05
CA LEU A 15 4.84 -6.07 -5.51
C LEU A 15 5.38 -5.36 -4.26
N GLU A 16 6.13 -6.07 -3.42
CA GLU A 16 6.78 -5.50 -2.24
C GLU A 16 7.92 -4.54 -2.61
N GLU A 17 8.75 -4.90 -3.60
CA GLU A 17 9.87 -4.08 -4.08
C GLU A 17 9.43 -2.73 -4.67
N VAL A 18 8.28 -2.70 -5.35
CA VAL A 18 7.73 -1.47 -5.94
C VAL A 18 6.80 -0.72 -4.99
N SER A 19 6.55 -1.23 -3.78
CA SER A 19 5.84 -0.51 -2.73
C SER A 19 6.82 0.36 -1.93
N CYS A 20 6.47 1.62 -1.66
CA CYS A 20 7.26 2.47 -0.77
C CYS A 20 7.37 1.95 0.67
N MET A 21 6.42 1.12 1.12
CA MET A 21 6.49 0.50 2.43
C MET A 21 7.30 -0.80 2.44
N GLY A 22 7.71 -1.32 1.28
CA GLY A 22 8.46 -2.58 1.17
C GLY A 22 7.68 -3.81 1.61
N ARG A 23 6.34 -3.74 1.65
CA ARG A 23 5.45 -4.83 2.05
C ARG A 23 4.06 -4.66 1.45
N LEU A 24 3.30 -5.74 1.41
CA LEU A 24 1.87 -5.67 1.13
C LEU A 24 1.08 -5.15 2.34
N LEU A 25 -0.05 -4.50 2.06
CA LEU A 25 -1.03 -4.16 3.07
C LEU A 25 -1.80 -5.40 3.52
N THR A 26 -2.20 -5.37 4.78
CA THR A 26 -3.16 -6.31 5.33
C THR A 26 -4.59 -5.88 5.00
N THR A 27 -5.52 -6.83 5.00
CA THR A 27 -6.96 -6.53 4.85
C THR A 27 -7.47 -5.62 5.97
N ALA A 28 -6.91 -5.74 7.17
CA ALA A 28 -7.23 -4.89 8.31
C ALA A 28 -6.85 -3.42 8.06
N GLU A 29 -5.71 -3.14 7.43
CA GLU A 29 -5.30 -1.76 7.11
C GLU A 29 -6.27 -1.09 6.13
N ILE A 30 -6.77 -1.82 5.14
CA ILE A 30 -7.81 -1.33 4.22
C ILE A 30 -9.13 -1.11 4.97
N GLY A 31 -9.53 -2.10 5.78
CA GLY A 31 -10.76 -2.03 6.57
C GLY A 31 -10.78 -0.86 7.56
N ASN A 32 -9.64 -0.55 8.18
CA ASN A 32 -9.51 0.57 9.10
C ASN A 32 -9.70 1.93 8.40
N ALA A 33 -9.17 2.09 7.18
CA ALA A 33 -9.38 3.32 6.41
C ALA A 33 -10.85 3.50 6.01
N ALA A 34 -11.52 2.41 5.59
CA ALA A 34 -12.96 2.43 5.33
C ALA A 34 -13.77 2.75 6.60
N ALA A 35 -13.43 2.12 7.73
CA ALA A 35 -14.09 2.37 9.02
C ALA A 35 -13.93 3.82 9.47
N PHE A 36 -12.75 4.43 9.29
CA PHE A 36 -12.52 5.85 9.55
C PHE A 36 -13.45 6.73 8.71
N LEU A 37 -13.51 6.51 7.40
CA LEU A 37 -14.35 7.30 6.48
C LEU A 37 -15.86 7.14 6.73
N CYS A 38 -16.28 6.02 7.32
CA CYS A 38 -17.68 5.79 7.71
C CYS A 38 -18.01 6.32 9.12
N SER A 39 -17.04 6.88 9.85
CA SER A 39 -17.22 7.32 11.24
C SER A 39 -17.43 8.82 11.36
N ASP A 40 -17.88 9.27 12.54
CA ASP A 40 -18.01 10.71 12.84
C ASP A 40 -16.66 11.46 12.81
N GLN A 41 -15.54 10.73 12.92
CA GLN A 41 -14.19 11.31 12.88
C GLN A 41 -13.85 11.92 11.51
N SER A 42 -14.54 11.51 10.44
CA SER A 42 -14.37 12.03 9.08
C SER A 42 -15.50 12.96 8.64
N SER A 43 -16.28 13.53 9.57
CA SER A 43 -17.46 14.36 9.28
C SER A 43 -17.23 15.55 8.34
N GLY A 44 -16.00 16.06 8.24
CA GLY A 44 -15.62 17.14 7.31
C GLY A 44 -15.04 16.67 5.97
N ILE A 45 -14.90 15.36 5.75
CA ILE A 45 -14.23 14.78 4.58
C ILE A 45 -15.30 14.31 3.58
N THR A 46 -15.32 14.89 2.38
CA THR A 46 -16.27 14.53 1.33
C THR A 46 -15.66 14.78 -0.06
N GLY A 47 -16.12 14.03 -1.06
CA GLY A 47 -15.72 14.21 -2.46
C GLY A 47 -14.26 13.83 -2.78
N ILE A 48 -13.67 12.92 -2.00
CA ILE A 48 -12.28 12.49 -2.17
C ILE A 48 -12.17 10.98 -2.32
N ASP A 49 -11.09 10.55 -2.97
CA ASP A 49 -10.63 9.17 -2.99
C ASP A 49 -9.42 9.02 -2.06
N LEU A 50 -9.58 8.27 -0.96
CA LEU A 50 -8.47 7.95 -0.06
C LEU A 50 -7.73 6.70 -0.58
N VAL A 51 -6.57 6.91 -1.19
CA VAL A 51 -5.72 5.83 -1.68
C VAL A 51 -4.99 5.16 -0.52
N VAL A 52 -5.16 3.84 -0.38
CA VAL A 52 -4.47 3.01 0.62
C VAL A 52 -3.76 1.87 -0.11
N ASP A 53 -2.53 2.12 -0.56
CA ASP A 53 -1.83 1.27 -1.53
C ASP A 53 -0.36 0.95 -1.18
N ALA A 54 0.06 1.29 0.05
CA ALA A 54 1.45 1.20 0.49
C ALA A 54 2.46 1.97 -0.40
N GLY A 55 2.01 3.07 -1.02
CA GLY A 55 2.84 3.95 -1.85
C GLY A 55 3.07 3.43 -3.26
N TRP A 56 2.22 2.53 -3.76
CA TRP A 56 2.28 2.02 -5.14
C TRP A 56 2.21 3.15 -6.19
N ILE A 57 1.29 4.10 -6.06
CA ILE A 57 1.17 5.20 -7.03
C ILE A 57 2.42 6.11 -6.98
N ALA A 58 2.97 6.33 -5.78
CA ALA A 58 4.15 7.18 -5.59
C ALA A 58 5.44 6.55 -6.14
N SER A 59 5.52 5.22 -6.23
CA SER A 59 6.74 4.53 -6.64
C SER A 59 7.05 4.64 -8.13
N GLY A 60 6.04 4.84 -8.98
CA GLY A 60 6.20 4.75 -10.44
C GLY A 60 7.31 5.63 -11.01
N ALA A 61 7.44 6.87 -10.53
CA ALA A 61 8.50 7.78 -10.98
C ALA A 61 9.90 7.31 -10.59
N TRP A 62 10.04 6.58 -9.47
CA TRP A 62 11.32 6.11 -8.96
C TRP A 62 11.93 4.99 -9.79
N HIS A 63 11.15 4.27 -10.59
CA HIS A 63 11.69 3.24 -11.49
C HIS A 63 12.67 3.81 -12.53
N ALA A 64 12.55 5.08 -12.91
CA ALA A 64 13.52 5.77 -13.76
C ALA A 64 14.84 6.12 -13.03
N TYR A 65 14.86 6.03 -11.70
CA TYR A 65 15.96 6.44 -10.82
C TYR A 65 16.48 5.29 -9.96
N SER A 66 16.58 4.10 -10.55
CA SER A 66 17.04 2.87 -9.87
C SER A 66 16.07 2.27 -8.84
N GLY A 67 14.80 2.65 -8.91
CA GLY A 67 13.74 2.08 -8.09
C GLY A 67 13.54 2.81 -6.76
N VAL A 68 12.57 2.30 -5.99
CA VAL A 68 12.22 2.85 -4.69
C VAL A 68 13.36 2.57 -3.70
N ARG A 69 13.75 3.58 -2.92
CA ARG A 69 14.75 3.36 -1.86
C ARG A 69 14.17 2.43 -0.78
N PRO A 70 15.00 1.56 -0.18
CA PRO A 70 14.52 0.68 0.88
C PRO A 70 13.97 1.51 2.06
N PRO A 71 12.87 1.05 2.68
CA PRO A 71 12.29 1.73 3.83
C PRO A 71 13.33 1.85 4.94
N GLN A 72 13.46 3.05 5.51
CA GLN A 72 14.33 3.26 6.65
C GLN A 72 13.73 2.55 7.88
N PRO A 73 14.55 1.93 8.75
CA PRO A 73 14.07 1.40 10.02
C PRO A 73 13.31 2.50 10.77
N ARG A 74 12.11 2.17 11.27
CA ARG A 74 11.42 3.03 12.22
C ARG A 74 12.11 2.89 13.57
N ASP A 75 13.24 3.57 13.74
CA ASP A 75 13.76 3.83 15.08
C ASP A 75 12.69 4.67 15.80
N LYS A 76 12.18 4.11 16.90
CA LYS A 76 11.14 4.74 17.74
C LYS A 76 11.77 5.78 18.65
#